data_AF-A0A0C9WH69-F1
#
_entry.id   AF-A0A0C9WH69-F1
#
_cell.length_a   1.000
_cell.length_b   1.000
_cell.length_c   1.000
_cell.angle_alpha   90.00
_cell.angle_beta   90.00
_cell.angle_gamma   90.00
#
_symmetry.space_group_name_H-M   'P 1'
#
loop_
_entity.id
_entity.type
_entity.pdbx_description
1 polymer ?
#
loop_
_entity_poly.entity_id
_entity_poly.type
_entity_poly.pdbx_seq_one_letter_code
_entity_poly.pdbx_strand_id
1 'polypeptide(L)'
;MSSVSPRSRPNGEGRGSDLLDGRGGSNTANTAKAPRYCAFFYPWPPIQLSYLHGSTVYYRLYTKDGAIRSINPIYANDEFIGRTLSRLITPPHTALSIKNHLCNIEGFHAGNSSTLIESFLSTVAMEASARVRFKGDSGPGLSQDDPLIFVVEPRGDEKRSLPLGQSALPDSVRHEPRYLYYRIYNKGGAIATRMSFDADDEFLGRVNTLSVTPPHTVASLGSRIASAEGVVKSKIQLFEDTDGDALMDDNDQLSLLAQTYPGCAEDDPIAVVCEDEPPSQAGGDVIDDAWWS
;
A
#
# COMPACT_ATOMS: atom_id res chain seq x y z
N MET A 1 -21.56 60.97 10.82
CA MET A 1 -22.38 61.18 12.03
C MET A 1 -22.34 59.86 12.81
N SER A 2 -21.25 59.64 13.56
CA SER A 2 -21.17 59.63 15.05
C SER A 2 -21.12 58.17 15.54
N SER A 3 -19.94 57.56 15.83
CA SER A 3 -19.21 57.55 17.12
C SER A 3 -20.02 56.86 18.25
N VAL A 4 -19.58 55.90 19.08
CA VAL A 4 -18.36 55.71 19.90
C VAL A 4 -18.38 54.26 20.48
N SER A 5 -17.22 53.64 20.77
CA SER A 5 -16.97 52.54 21.75
C SER A 5 -17.23 53.01 23.23
N PRO A 6 -16.92 52.33 24.39
CA PRO A 6 -16.05 51.16 24.67
C PRO A 6 -16.44 50.19 25.85
N ARG A 7 -15.54 49.19 26.09
CA ARG A 7 -15.12 48.45 27.34
C ARG A 7 -16.12 48.29 28.52
N SER A 8 -16.18 47.15 29.21
CA SER A 8 -15.26 46.79 30.35
C SER A 8 -15.56 45.40 30.96
N ARG A 9 -14.53 44.75 31.54
CA ARG A 9 -14.60 43.59 32.49
C ARG A 9 -15.00 44.05 33.90
N PRO A 10 -15.27 43.10 34.83
CA PRO A 10 -14.49 43.11 36.08
C PRO A 10 -14.06 41.73 36.63
N ASN A 11 -13.03 41.81 37.48
CA ASN A 11 -12.42 40.80 38.37
C ASN A 11 -13.29 40.49 39.61
N GLY A 12 -13.01 39.37 40.27
CA GLY A 12 -13.37 39.12 41.67
C GLY A 12 -12.53 37.99 42.31
N GLU A 13 -11.49 38.37 43.05
CA GLU A 13 -10.73 37.53 43.99
C GLU A 13 -11.38 37.55 45.40
N GLY A 14 -11.13 36.50 46.20
CA GLY A 14 -11.30 36.51 47.67
C GLY A 14 -11.01 35.12 48.25
N ARG A 15 -9.84 34.91 48.90
CA ARG A 15 -9.60 34.89 50.38
C ARG A 15 -10.33 33.74 51.10
N GLY A 16 -9.77 32.95 52.03
CA GLY A 16 -8.53 32.88 52.82
C GLY A 16 -8.63 31.59 53.67
N SER A 17 -7.55 30.84 53.90
CA SER A 17 -6.61 30.91 55.04
C SER A 17 -7.01 30.10 56.30
N ASP A 18 -6.08 29.21 56.66
CA ASP A 18 -5.66 28.71 57.99
C ASP A 18 -6.46 27.58 58.70
N LEU A 19 -5.90 26.39 59.03
CA LEU A 19 -4.79 25.99 59.92
C LEU A 19 -5.07 26.16 61.43
N LEU A 20 -5.49 25.07 62.12
CA LEU A 20 -4.72 24.33 63.15
C LEU A 20 -5.60 23.54 64.16
N ASP A 21 -5.13 22.31 64.42
CA ASP A 21 -5.05 21.51 65.66
C ASP A 21 -6.23 21.25 66.59
N GLY A 22 -6.45 19.95 66.86
CA GLY A 22 -7.34 19.46 67.92
C GLY A 22 -7.21 17.95 68.15
N ARG A 23 -6.27 17.58 69.03
CA ARG A 23 -5.92 16.24 69.53
C ARG A 23 -7.08 15.57 70.32
N GLY A 24 -7.30 14.27 70.15
CA GLY A 24 -8.08 13.47 71.11
C GLY A 24 -8.70 12.20 70.52
N GLY A 25 -8.09 11.04 70.79
CA GLY A 25 -8.57 9.75 70.29
C GLY A 25 -9.73 9.15 71.06
N SER A 26 -10.34 8.10 70.50
CA SER A 26 -10.75 6.88 71.22
C SER A 26 -11.30 5.84 70.25
N ASN A 27 -10.98 4.58 70.57
CA ASN A 27 -11.34 3.35 69.88
C ASN A 27 -12.85 3.22 69.63
N THR A 28 -13.22 2.65 68.49
CA THR A 28 -14.19 1.55 68.46
C THR A 28 -13.97 0.72 67.20
N ALA A 29 -13.75 -0.57 67.43
CA ALA A 29 -13.72 -1.61 66.42
C ALA A 29 -15.06 -1.61 65.66
N ASN A 30 -15.00 -1.42 64.34
CA ASN A 30 -16.11 -1.74 63.46
C ASN A 30 -15.68 -2.83 62.50
N THR A 31 -16.19 -4.02 62.81
CA THR A 31 -16.12 -5.28 62.10
C THR A 31 -16.79 -5.14 60.74
N ALA A 32 -16.05 -4.65 59.74
CA ALA A 32 -16.47 -4.75 58.35
C ALA A 32 -16.21 -6.17 57.85
N LYS A 33 -17.30 -6.97 57.79
CA LYS A 33 -17.35 -8.26 57.11
C LYS A 33 -16.90 -8.08 55.66
N ALA A 34 -15.72 -8.59 55.33
CA ALA A 34 -15.32 -8.81 53.95
C ALA A 34 -16.25 -9.89 53.33
N PRO A 35 -16.73 -9.71 52.09
CA PRO A 35 -17.44 -10.77 51.39
C PRO A 35 -16.49 -11.95 51.16
N ARG A 36 -16.89 -13.11 51.66
CA ARG A 36 -16.23 -14.39 51.39
C ARG A 36 -16.38 -14.70 49.90
N TYR A 37 -15.36 -14.39 49.11
CA TYR A 37 -15.20 -15.08 47.83
C TYR A 37 -14.72 -16.49 48.15
N CYS A 38 -15.62 -17.46 47.98
CA CYS A 38 -15.26 -18.86 47.87
C CYS A 38 -14.36 -19.02 46.64
N ALA A 39 -13.07 -19.22 46.86
CA ALA A 39 -12.16 -19.73 45.85
C ALA A 39 -12.53 -21.20 45.59
N PHE A 40 -13.48 -21.42 44.68
CA PHE A 40 -13.67 -22.72 44.06
C PHE A 40 -12.51 -22.92 43.07
N PHE A 41 -11.46 -23.58 43.57
CA PHE A 41 -10.42 -24.21 42.76
C PHE A 41 -11.06 -25.38 42.00
N TYR A 42 -11.74 -25.10 40.90
CA TYR A 42 -11.92 -26.10 39.86
C TYR A 42 -10.66 -26.06 39.00
N PRO A 43 -9.96 -27.20 38.80
CA PRO A 43 -8.92 -27.27 37.79
C PRO A 43 -9.62 -27.08 36.45
N TRP A 44 -9.48 -25.87 35.89
CA TRP A 44 -9.85 -25.65 34.50
C TRP A 44 -9.08 -26.67 33.65
N PRO A 45 -9.76 -27.42 32.77
CA PRO A 45 -9.03 -28.21 31.80
C PRO A 45 -8.16 -27.25 30.97
N PRO A 46 -6.98 -27.68 30.52
CA PRO A 46 -6.18 -26.88 29.62
C PRO A 46 -7.08 -26.46 28.46
N ILE A 47 -7.25 -25.15 28.28
CA ILE A 47 -7.93 -24.59 27.13
C ILE A 47 -7.20 -25.17 25.92
N GLN A 48 -7.80 -26.16 25.26
CA GLN A 48 -7.31 -26.60 23.97
C GLN A 48 -7.40 -25.39 23.04
N LEU A 49 -6.25 -24.81 22.72
CA LEU A 49 -6.05 -23.76 21.69
C LEU A 49 -6.47 -24.21 20.28
N SER A 50 -7.14 -25.36 20.13
CA SER A 50 -7.62 -25.90 18.85
C SER A 50 -8.81 -25.13 18.27
N TYR A 51 -9.56 -24.35 19.05
CA TYR A 51 -10.75 -23.63 18.59
C TYR A 51 -10.53 -22.16 18.17
N LEU A 52 -9.29 -21.67 18.17
CA LEU A 52 -8.94 -20.28 17.80
C LEU A 52 -8.58 -20.07 16.31
N HIS A 53 -8.72 -21.09 15.48
CA HIS A 53 -8.22 -21.10 14.10
C HIS A 53 -9.20 -20.42 13.12
N GLY A 54 -9.21 -19.08 13.09
CA GLY A 54 -9.63 -18.39 11.88
C GLY A 54 -8.55 -18.60 10.80
N SER A 55 -8.94 -18.99 9.58
CA SER A 55 -7.99 -19.12 8.47
C SER A 55 -7.30 -17.78 8.22
N THR A 56 -5.98 -17.81 8.05
CA THR A 56 -5.20 -16.63 7.65
C THR A 56 -5.48 -16.35 6.18
N VAL A 57 -5.65 -15.08 5.85
CA VAL A 57 -5.87 -14.58 4.50
C VAL A 57 -4.72 -13.65 4.16
N TYR A 58 -3.95 -14.01 3.15
CA TYR A 58 -2.88 -13.23 2.57
C TYR A 58 -3.44 -12.39 1.43
N TYR A 59 -2.99 -11.15 1.35
CA TYR A 59 -3.35 -10.24 0.28
C TYR A 59 -2.15 -9.40 -0.13
N ARG A 60 -2.13 -8.97 -1.39
CA ARG A 60 -1.12 -8.07 -1.91
C ARG A 60 -1.78 -6.81 -2.49
N LEU A 61 -1.17 -5.67 -2.19
CA LEU A 61 -1.78 -4.36 -2.42
C LEU A 61 -1.21 -3.68 -3.67
N TYR A 62 -2.10 -3.20 -4.53
CA TYR A 62 -1.75 -2.61 -5.82
C TYR A 62 -2.52 -1.31 -6.09
N THR A 63 -1.94 -0.48 -6.94
CA THR A 63 -2.63 0.58 -7.67
C THR A 63 -2.57 0.29 -9.17
N LYS A 64 -3.09 1.17 -10.01
CA LYS A 64 -2.89 1.10 -11.46
C LYS A 64 -1.42 1.22 -11.89
N ASP A 65 -0.56 1.75 -11.00
CA ASP A 65 0.84 2.08 -11.27
C ASP A 65 1.83 1.08 -10.65
N GLY A 66 1.32 0.00 -10.05
CA GLY A 66 2.12 -1.05 -9.44
C GLY A 66 1.76 -1.32 -7.98
N ALA A 67 2.53 -2.24 -7.39
CA ALA A 67 2.43 -2.60 -5.99
C ALA A 67 2.72 -1.41 -5.08
N ILE A 68 1.99 -1.33 -3.98
CA ILE A 68 2.11 -0.27 -2.98
C ILE A 68 2.27 -0.89 -1.60
N ARG A 69 3.06 -0.21 -0.77
CA ARG A 69 3.37 -0.66 0.59
C ARG A 69 2.08 -0.86 1.40
N SER A 70 1.96 -2.04 2.02
CA SER A 70 0.93 -2.31 3.02
C SER A 70 1.27 -1.56 4.32
N ILE A 71 0.25 -1.13 5.05
CA ILE A 71 0.39 -0.64 6.43
C ILE A 71 0.79 -1.77 7.37
N ASN A 72 0.44 -3.02 7.04
CA ASN A 72 0.65 -4.20 7.84
C ASN A 72 1.50 -5.26 7.08
N PRO A 73 2.73 -4.91 6.63
CA PRO A 73 3.54 -5.84 5.87
C PRO A 73 4.00 -7.01 6.74
N ILE A 74 4.14 -8.17 6.13
CA ILE A 74 4.57 -9.39 6.82
C ILE A 74 6.10 -9.50 6.83
N TYR A 75 6.76 -9.04 5.75
CA TYR A 75 8.20 -9.21 5.53
C TYR A 75 8.87 -7.88 5.20
N ALA A 76 10.15 -7.75 5.55
CA ALA A 76 10.93 -6.54 5.26
C ALA A 76 11.30 -6.43 3.78
N ASN A 77 11.64 -7.57 3.15
CA ASN A 77 11.99 -7.65 1.72
C ASN A 77 10.77 -7.73 0.79
N ASP A 78 9.56 -7.85 1.33
CA ASP A 78 8.29 -7.86 0.58
C ASP A 78 7.23 -7.06 1.33
N GLU A 79 7.29 -5.74 1.20
CA GLU A 79 6.40 -4.82 1.95
C GLU A 79 5.01 -4.66 1.31
N PHE A 80 4.75 -5.32 0.20
CA PHE A 80 3.49 -5.21 -0.55
C PHE A 80 2.46 -6.25 -0.11
N ILE A 81 2.91 -7.30 0.60
CA ILE A 81 2.07 -8.38 1.10
C ILE A 81 1.68 -8.16 2.56
N GLY A 82 0.37 -8.24 2.81
CA GLY A 82 -0.23 -8.19 4.13
C GLY A 82 -0.96 -9.48 4.46
N ARG A 83 -1.33 -9.64 5.73
CA ARG A 83 -2.21 -10.72 6.18
C ARG A 83 -3.31 -10.22 7.09
N THR A 84 -4.42 -10.93 7.08
CA THR A 84 -5.50 -10.74 8.03
C THR A 84 -6.11 -12.09 8.41
N LEU A 85 -7.00 -12.08 9.40
CA LEU A 85 -7.72 -13.29 9.81
C LEU A 85 -9.13 -13.24 9.24
N SER A 86 -9.56 -14.33 8.62
CA SER A 86 -10.92 -14.45 8.06
C SER A 86 -12.03 -14.15 9.05
N ARG A 87 -11.84 -14.45 10.35
CA ARG A 87 -12.80 -14.14 11.42
C ARG A 87 -13.01 -12.64 11.70
N LEU A 88 -12.11 -11.79 11.22
CA LEU A 88 -12.22 -10.33 11.35
C LEU A 88 -13.05 -9.72 10.21
N ILE A 89 -13.28 -10.49 9.14
CA ILE A 89 -14.05 -10.07 7.98
C ILE A 89 -15.53 -10.25 8.29
N THR A 90 -16.34 -9.25 7.99
CA THR A 90 -17.78 -9.28 8.24
C THR A 90 -18.46 -10.40 7.44
N PRO A 91 -19.17 -11.34 8.10
CA PRO A 91 -20.02 -12.29 7.41
C PRO A 91 -21.24 -11.59 6.78
N PRO A 92 -21.72 -12.02 5.60
CA PRO A 92 -21.18 -13.09 4.77
C PRO A 92 -19.83 -12.70 4.12
N HIS A 93 -18.88 -13.64 4.08
CA HIS A 93 -17.59 -13.43 3.42
C HIS A 93 -17.81 -13.31 1.90
N THR A 94 -17.96 -12.07 1.44
CA THR A 94 -18.18 -11.70 0.05
C THR A 94 -17.02 -10.83 -0.41
N ALA A 95 -16.80 -10.70 -1.71
CA ALA A 95 -15.77 -9.79 -2.22
C ALA A 95 -15.94 -8.37 -1.64
N LEU A 96 -17.19 -7.89 -1.51
CA LEU A 96 -17.46 -6.59 -0.91
C LEU A 96 -17.07 -6.50 0.58
N SER A 97 -17.41 -7.50 1.40
CA SER A 97 -17.03 -7.47 2.82
C SER A 97 -15.53 -7.58 3.03
N ILE A 98 -14.84 -8.34 2.17
CA ILE A 98 -13.37 -8.41 2.15
C ILE A 98 -12.77 -7.06 1.76
N LYS A 99 -13.24 -6.46 0.66
CA LYS A 99 -12.78 -5.12 0.22
C LYS A 99 -12.94 -4.09 1.31
N ASN A 100 -14.11 -4.02 1.96
CA ASN A 100 -14.36 -3.08 3.05
C ASN A 100 -13.41 -3.29 4.23
N HIS A 101 -13.14 -4.55 4.59
CA HIS A 101 -12.19 -4.89 5.64
C HIS A 101 -10.76 -4.51 5.26
N LEU A 102 -10.32 -4.84 4.05
CA LEU A 102 -8.98 -4.47 3.55
C LEU A 102 -8.81 -2.95 3.45
N CYS A 103 -9.80 -2.22 2.94
CA CYS A 103 -9.78 -0.76 2.96
C CYS A 103 -9.57 -0.23 4.38
N ASN A 104 -10.32 -0.75 5.36
CA ASN A 104 -10.24 -0.27 6.73
C ASN A 104 -8.87 -0.53 7.38
N ILE A 105 -8.30 -1.72 7.22
CA ILE A 105 -6.99 -2.05 7.84
C ILE A 105 -5.80 -1.40 7.12
N GLU A 106 -5.95 -1.09 5.82
CA GLU A 106 -4.96 -0.39 5.01
C GLU A 106 -5.17 1.14 4.99
N GLY A 107 -6.13 1.65 5.76
CA GLY A 107 -6.37 3.09 5.92
C GLY A 107 -6.97 3.79 4.70
N PHE A 108 -7.61 3.06 3.79
CA PHE A 108 -8.35 3.62 2.66
C PHE A 108 -9.78 4.01 3.05
N HIS A 109 -10.29 5.05 2.41
CA HIS A 109 -11.67 5.47 2.61
C HIS A 109 -12.64 4.47 1.96
N ALA A 110 -13.81 4.26 2.57
CA ALA A 110 -14.87 3.40 2.05
C ALA A 110 -15.46 3.85 0.68
N GLY A 111 -15.01 4.99 0.13
CA GLY A 111 -15.46 5.55 -1.14
C GLY A 111 -14.47 5.40 -2.29
N ASN A 112 -13.38 4.66 -2.07
CA ASN A 112 -12.34 4.44 -3.08
C ASN A 112 -12.76 3.34 -4.03
N SER A 113 -12.56 3.59 -5.32
CA SER A 113 -12.69 2.53 -6.32
C SER A 113 -11.63 1.48 -5.99
N SER A 114 -12.09 0.26 -5.73
CA SER A 114 -11.22 -0.86 -5.42
C SER A 114 -11.74 -2.10 -6.13
N THR A 115 -10.83 -3.00 -6.43
CA THR A 115 -11.07 -4.24 -7.14
C THR A 115 -10.37 -5.35 -6.39
N LEU A 116 -11.08 -6.46 -6.21
CA LEU A 116 -10.50 -7.67 -5.62
C LEU A 116 -10.39 -8.70 -6.74
N ILE A 117 -9.23 -9.31 -6.89
CA ILE A 117 -8.95 -10.38 -7.84
C ILE A 117 -8.49 -11.59 -7.02
N GLU A 118 -8.93 -12.78 -7.43
CA GLU A 118 -8.73 -14.02 -6.70
C GLU A 118 -7.26 -14.42 -6.55
N SER A 119 -6.46 -14.22 -7.60
CA SER A 119 -5.08 -14.70 -7.74
C SER A 119 -4.36 -13.90 -8.83
N PHE A 120 -3.02 -13.97 -8.87
CA PHE A 120 -2.20 -13.46 -9.96
C PHE A 120 -2.55 -14.01 -11.35
N LEU A 121 -3.06 -15.24 -11.42
CA LEU A 121 -3.40 -15.89 -12.68
C LEU A 121 -4.81 -15.50 -13.17
N SER A 122 -5.59 -14.83 -12.33
CA SER A 122 -6.92 -14.36 -12.71
C SER A 122 -6.83 -12.97 -13.29
N THR A 123 -7.50 -12.76 -14.43
CA THR A 123 -7.66 -11.44 -15.04
C THR A 123 -9.00 -10.80 -14.70
N VAL A 124 -9.85 -11.50 -13.93
CA VAL A 124 -11.24 -11.15 -13.71
C VAL A 124 -11.45 -10.63 -12.29
N ALA A 125 -12.04 -9.44 -12.19
CA ALA A 125 -12.48 -8.85 -10.94
C ALA A 125 -13.61 -9.68 -10.30
N MET A 126 -13.53 -9.87 -9.00
CA MET A 126 -14.59 -10.56 -8.25
C MET A 126 -15.82 -9.67 -8.14
N GLU A 127 -16.97 -10.23 -8.50
CA GLU A 127 -18.27 -9.59 -8.29
C GLU A 127 -18.51 -9.28 -6.81
N ALA A 128 -19.12 -8.14 -6.50
CA ALA A 128 -19.28 -7.66 -5.11
C ALA A 128 -19.99 -8.68 -4.20
N SER A 129 -20.98 -9.41 -4.74
CA SER A 129 -21.74 -10.44 -4.04
C SER A 129 -21.12 -11.84 -4.08
N ALA A 130 -20.02 -12.04 -4.81
CA ALA A 130 -19.36 -13.33 -4.90
C ALA A 130 -18.89 -13.78 -3.52
N ARG A 131 -19.28 -14.98 -3.11
CA ARG A 131 -18.89 -15.55 -1.82
C ARG A 131 -17.48 -16.11 -1.89
N VAL A 132 -16.65 -15.73 -0.94
CA VAL A 132 -15.28 -16.23 -0.81
C VAL A 132 -15.22 -17.24 0.33
N ARG A 133 -14.70 -18.42 0.04
CA ARG A 133 -14.60 -19.51 1.01
C ARG A 133 -13.19 -19.55 1.58
N PHE A 134 -13.06 -19.14 2.84
CA PHE A 134 -11.81 -19.26 3.60
C PHE A 134 -11.73 -20.56 4.40
N LYS A 135 -12.79 -21.37 4.41
CA LYS A 135 -12.86 -22.62 5.18
C LYS A 135 -12.58 -23.79 4.25
N GLY A 136 -11.55 -24.57 4.57
CA GLY A 136 -11.05 -25.68 3.77
C GLY A 136 -9.57 -25.51 3.43
N ASP A 137 -9.02 -26.45 2.66
CA ASP A 137 -7.61 -26.47 2.28
C ASP A 137 -7.33 -25.74 0.95
N SER A 138 -8.36 -25.11 0.37
CA SER A 138 -8.29 -24.42 -0.92
C SER A 138 -9.22 -23.21 -0.92
N GLY A 139 -8.72 -22.11 -1.45
CA GLY A 139 -9.45 -20.85 -1.54
C GLY A 139 -8.52 -19.66 -1.75
N PRO A 140 -9.08 -18.52 -2.19
CA PRO A 140 -8.30 -17.32 -2.51
C PRO A 140 -7.54 -16.81 -1.29
N GLY A 141 -6.25 -16.50 -1.48
CA GLY A 141 -5.42 -15.89 -0.44
C GLY A 141 -5.14 -16.78 0.77
N LEU A 142 -5.28 -18.11 0.67
CA LEU A 142 -4.88 -19.02 1.75
C LEU A 142 -3.36 -19.26 1.81
N SER A 143 -2.63 -18.91 0.75
CA SER A 143 -1.18 -19.00 0.66
C SER A 143 -0.55 -17.63 0.45
N GLN A 144 0.67 -17.46 0.96
CA GLN A 144 1.50 -16.31 0.65
C GLN A 144 1.91 -16.27 -0.84
N ASP A 145 2.12 -17.45 -1.44
CA ASP A 145 2.53 -17.60 -2.84
C ASP A 145 1.38 -17.32 -3.82
N ASP A 146 0.15 -17.39 -3.33
CA ASP A 146 -1.07 -17.09 -4.08
C ASP A 146 -2.02 -16.19 -3.25
N PRO A 147 -1.62 -14.94 -3.00
CA PRO A 147 -2.37 -14.01 -2.18
C PRO A 147 -3.58 -13.45 -2.96
N LEU A 148 -4.59 -13.00 -2.23
CA LEU A 148 -5.64 -12.16 -2.83
C LEU A 148 -5.05 -10.87 -3.37
N ILE A 149 -5.39 -10.50 -4.59
CA ILE A 149 -4.90 -9.26 -5.19
C ILE A 149 -5.91 -8.16 -4.92
N PHE A 150 -5.49 -7.13 -4.20
CA PHE A 150 -6.33 -5.99 -3.87
C PHE A 150 -5.80 -4.74 -4.57
N VAL A 151 -6.52 -4.32 -5.62
CA VAL A 151 -6.19 -3.13 -6.42
C VAL A 151 -7.05 -1.97 -5.93
N VAL A 152 -6.44 -0.85 -5.61
CA VAL A 152 -7.13 0.35 -5.12
C VAL A 152 -6.72 1.57 -5.93
N GLU A 153 -7.69 2.45 -6.15
CA GLU A 153 -7.50 3.76 -6.77
C GLU A 153 -7.61 4.81 -5.66
N PRO A 154 -6.46 5.24 -5.09
CA PRO A 154 -6.47 6.29 -4.07
C PRO A 154 -6.90 7.62 -4.70
N ARG A 155 -7.70 8.41 -3.99
CA ARG A 155 -7.95 9.80 -4.37
C ARG A 155 -6.70 10.60 -4.02
N GLY A 156 -6.21 11.44 -4.94
CA GLY A 156 -4.84 12.01 -4.97
C GLY A 156 -4.27 12.67 -3.69
N ASP A 157 -5.08 12.90 -2.65
CA ASP A 157 -4.67 13.51 -1.39
C ASP A 157 -4.62 12.53 -0.20
N GLU A 158 -4.85 11.24 -0.43
CA GLU A 158 -4.85 10.21 0.61
C GLU A 158 -3.45 9.89 1.11
N LYS A 159 -3.02 10.60 2.15
CA LYS A 159 -1.84 10.23 2.93
C LYS A 159 -2.17 9.04 3.84
N ARG A 160 -1.79 7.85 3.40
CA ARG A 160 -1.75 6.66 4.27
C ARG A 160 -0.65 6.86 5.31
N SER A 161 -1.04 6.94 6.58
CA SER A 161 -0.10 7.03 7.69
C SER A 161 0.56 5.67 7.89
N LEU A 162 1.76 5.51 7.34
CA LEU A 162 2.58 4.31 7.57
C LEU A 162 3.03 4.29 9.04
N PRO A 163 2.95 3.14 9.74
CA PRO A 163 3.38 3.05 11.12
C PRO A 163 4.86 3.42 11.24
N LEU A 164 5.18 4.39 12.10
CA LEU A 164 6.55 4.79 12.39
C LEU A 164 7.15 3.79 13.38
N GLY A 165 7.97 2.88 12.86
CA GLY A 165 8.66 1.87 13.66
C GLY A 165 8.19 0.46 13.33
N GLN A 166 8.71 -0.10 12.25
CA GLN A 166 8.64 -1.53 12.01
C GLN A 166 9.75 -2.18 12.85
N SER A 167 9.36 -2.79 13.97
CA SER A 167 10.20 -3.78 14.64
C SER A 167 10.68 -4.80 13.60
N ALA A 168 11.96 -5.19 13.63
CA ALA A 168 12.63 -6.09 12.68
C ALA A 168 11.71 -7.18 12.13
N LEU A 169 11.06 -6.91 11.00
CA LEU A 169 10.26 -7.90 10.29
C LEU A 169 11.22 -8.97 9.76
N PRO A 170 10.82 -10.25 9.75
CA PRO A 170 11.64 -11.27 9.14
C PRO A 170 11.74 -11.02 7.63
N ASP A 171 12.84 -11.44 7.04
CA ASP A 171 12.90 -11.61 5.60
C ASP A 171 12.13 -12.87 5.19
N SER A 172 11.42 -12.80 4.08
CA SER A 172 10.78 -13.98 3.50
C SER A 172 11.87 -14.90 2.95
N VAL A 173 11.99 -16.12 3.47
CA VAL A 173 12.96 -17.12 2.98
C VAL A 173 12.67 -17.58 1.54
N ARG A 174 11.45 -17.32 1.03
CA ARG A 174 10.91 -17.95 -0.18
C ARG A 174 10.85 -17.08 -1.44
N HIS A 175 11.09 -15.78 -1.33
CA HIS A 175 11.02 -14.89 -2.49
C HIS A 175 12.40 -14.31 -2.79
N GLU A 176 13.19 -15.06 -3.54
CA GLU A 176 14.22 -14.41 -4.34
C GLU A 176 13.50 -13.53 -5.36
N PRO A 177 13.72 -12.22 -5.35
CA PRO A 177 12.98 -11.32 -6.23
C PRO A 177 13.27 -11.69 -7.68
N ARG A 178 12.22 -11.87 -8.48
CA ARG A 178 12.36 -11.97 -9.93
C ARG A 178 12.33 -10.56 -10.51
N TYR A 179 13.32 -10.25 -11.32
CA TYR A 179 13.46 -8.94 -11.93
C TYR A 179 13.22 -9.02 -13.42
N LEU A 180 12.55 -7.99 -13.93
CA LEU A 180 12.48 -7.68 -15.33
C LEU A 180 13.43 -6.51 -15.60
N TYR A 181 14.30 -6.68 -16.57
CA TYR A 181 15.32 -5.73 -16.98
C TYR A 181 14.86 -4.95 -18.21
N TYR A 182 15.18 -3.66 -18.23
CA TYR A 182 14.80 -2.77 -19.32
C TYR A 182 15.84 -1.67 -19.54
N ARG A 183 15.87 -1.12 -20.76
CA ARG A 183 16.64 0.08 -21.11
C ARG A 183 15.71 1.15 -21.63
N ILE A 184 15.95 2.40 -21.25
CA ILE A 184 15.13 3.53 -21.70
C ILE A 184 15.86 4.29 -22.80
N TYR A 185 15.14 4.66 -23.84
CA TYR A 185 15.64 5.41 -24.99
C TYR A 185 14.80 6.67 -25.19
N ASN A 186 15.43 7.73 -25.68
CA ASN A 186 14.76 8.90 -26.25
C ASN A 186 15.26 9.14 -27.68
N LYS A 187 14.91 10.29 -28.29
CA LYS A 187 15.37 10.64 -29.64
C LYS A 187 16.90 10.72 -29.79
N GLY A 188 17.63 10.93 -28.70
CA GLY A 188 19.08 11.02 -28.64
C GLY A 188 19.80 9.70 -28.35
N GLY A 189 19.07 8.61 -28.05
CA GLY A 189 19.62 7.31 -27.68
C GLY A 189 19.25 6.88 -26.27
N ALA A 190 20.04 5.96 -25.70
CA ALA A 190 19.81 5.44 -24.34
C ALA A 190 19.97 6.54 -23.29
N ILE A 191 19.11 6.53 -22.27
CA ILE A 191 19.15 7.46 -21.13
C ILE A 191 19.27 6.70 -19.81
N ALA A 192 19.91 7.34 -18.83
CA ALA A 192 20.09 6.74 -17.52
C ALA A 192 18.74 6.48 -16.83
N THR A 193 18.60 5.29 -16.25
CA THR A 193 17.43 4.90 -15.46
C THR A 193 17.62 5.33 -14.00
N ARG A 194 16.53 5.73 -13.35
CA ARG A 194 16.51 5.98 -11.90
C ARG A 194 16.51 4.69 -11.09
N MET A 195 16.20 3.58 -11.75
CA MET A 195 16.16 2.23 -11.20
C MET A 195 17.39 1.42 -11.60
N SER A 196 18.51 2.08 -11.94
CA SER A 196 19.79 1.41 -12.10
C SER A 196 20.17 0.68 -10.81
N PHE A 197 20.80 -0.47 -10.99
CA PHE A 197 21.27 -1.31 -9.88
C PHE A 197 22.76 -1.65 -10.02
N ASP A 198 23.32 -1.44 -11.21
CA ASP A 198 24.73 -1.56 -11.50
C ASP A 198 25.33 -0.16 -11.63
N ALA A 199 26.49 0.05 -11.01
CA ALA A 199 27.22 1.31 -11.10
C ALA A 199 27.98 1.44 -12.43
N ASP A 200 28.27 0.31 -13.10
CA ASP A 200 28.99 0.27 -14.37
C ASP A 200 28.05 0.42 -15.58
N ASP A 201 26.73 0.23 -15.39
CA ASP A 201 25.69 0.43 -16.42
C ASP A 201 24.50 1.23 -15.87
N GLU A 202 24.57 2.56 -15.99
CA GLU A 202 23.50 3.47 -15.57
C GLU A 202 22.25 3.43 -16.47
N PHE A 203 22.31 2.76 -17.62
CA PHE A 203 21.23 2.69 -18.61
C PHE A 203 20.34 1.46 -18.44
N LEU A 204 20.78 0.49 -17.62
CA LEU A 204 20.04 -0.75 -17.36
C LEU A 204 19.23 -0.65 -16.06
N GLY A 205 17.91 -0.60 -16.22
CA GLY A 205 16.96 -0.58 -15.13
C GLY A 205 16.40 -1.95 -14.82
N ARG A 206 15.88 -2.12 -13.61
CA ARG A 206 15.11 -3.32 -13.26
C ARG A 206 13.91 -3.02 -12.37
N VAL A 207 12.83 -3.78 -12.57
CA VAL A 207 11.65 -3.78 -11.70
C VAL A 207 11.33 -5.19 -11.23
N ASN A 208 10.87 -5.34 -9.99
CA ASN A 208 10.42 -6.62 -9.47
C ASN A 208 9.13 -7.03 -10.19
N THR A 209 9.04 -8.26 -10.70
CA THR A 209 7.87 -8.74 -11.43
C THR A 209 6.60 -8.72 -10.58
N LEU A 210 6.71 -8.99 -9.28
CA LEU A 210 5.59 -8.93 -8.34
C LEU A 210 5.16 -7.49 -8.01
N SER A 211 5.91 -6.47 -8.47
CA SER A 211 5.50 -5.07 -8.38
C SER A 211 4.60 -4.64 -9.54
N VAL A 212 4.54 -5.41 -10.63
CA VAL A 212 3.65 -5.14 -11.76
C VAL A 212 2.22 -5.49 -11.37
N THR A 213 1.27 -4.61 -11.69
CA THR A 213 -0.13 -4.81 -11.31
C THR A 213 -0.78 -5.93 -12.13
N PRO A 214 -1.44 -6.92 -11.51
CA PRO A 214 -2.27 -7.88 -12.23
C PRO A 214 -3.36 -7.15 -13.04
N PRO A 215 -3.62 -7.53 -14.30
CA PRO A 215 -3.35 -8.85 -14.86
C PRO A 215 -2.01 -8.98 -15.63
N HIS A 216 -0.94 -8.27 -15.25
CA HIS A 216 0.39 -8.41 -15.88
C HIS A 216 0.38 -8.25 -17.40
N THR A 217 -0.33 -7.25 -17.92
CA THR A 217 -0.22 -6.89 -19.35
C THR A 217 0.96 -5.97 -19.60
N VAL A 218 1.34 -5.81 -20.86
CA VAL A 218 2.31 -4.78 -21.31
C VAL A 218 1.92 -3.40 -20.81
N ALA A 219 0.63 -3.03 -20.87
CA ALA A 219 0.16 -1.76 -20.32
C ALA A 219 0.42 -1.63 -18.81
N SER A 220 0.28 -2.71 -18.03
CA SER A 220 0.55 -2.69 -16.58
C SER A 220 2.04 -2.61 -16.27
N LEU A 221 2.89 -3.25 -17.08
CA LEU A 221 4.34 -3.13 -17.00
C LEU A 221 4.77 -1.69 -17.35
N GLY A 222 4.24 -1.14 -18.43
CA GLY A 222 4.45 0.25 -18.82
C GLY A 222 4.06 1.23 -17.71
N SER A 223 2.88 1.06 -17.09
CA SER A 223 2.49 1.86 -15.92
C SER A 223 3.54 1.78 -14.79
N ARG A 224 4.03 0.57 -14.49
CA ARG A 224 5.00 0.33 -13.42
C ARG A 224 6.35 0.98 -13.70
N ILE A 225 6.88 0.82 -14.91
CA ILE A 225 8.13 1.46 -15.34
C ILE A 225 7.96 2.98 -15.34
N ALA A 226 6.88 3.48 -15.91
CA ALA A 226 6.59 4.91 -15.94
C ALA A 226 6.57 5.53 -14.54
N SER A 227 5.91 4.87 -13.59
CA SER A 227 5.87 5.29 -12.19
C SER A 227 7.24 5.23 -11.51
N ALA A 228 8.03 4.18 -11.76
CA ALA A 228 9.34 4.01 -11.16
C ALA A 228 10.34 5.08 -11.66
N GLU A 229 10.26 5.42 -12.94
CA GLU A 229 11.11 6.43 -13.57
C GLU A 229 10.58 7.86 -13.39
N GLY A 230 9.30 8.02 -13.07
CA GLY A 230 8.65 9.34 -13.02
C GLY A 230 8.39 9.93 -14.41
N VAL A 231 8.18 9.07 -15.41
CA VAL A 231 7.78 9.47 -16.78
C VAL A 231 6.28 9.27 -16.98
N VAL A 232 5.71 9.93 -17.99
CA VAL A 232 4.28 9.80 -18.30
C VAL A 232 4.05 8.54 -19.12
N LYS A 233 3.15 7.65 -18.65
CA LYS A 233 2.84 6.37 -19.33
C LYS A 233 2.45 6.53 -20.81
N SER A 234 1.65 7.53 -21.16
CA SER A 234 1.22 7.73 -22.55
C SER A 234 2.35 8.13 -23.50
N LYS A 235 3.58 8.32 -22.99
CA LYS A 235 4.76 8.69 -23.75
C LYS A 235 5.76 7.53 -23.87
N ILE A 236 5.42 6.31 -23.43
CA ILE A 236 6.33 5.16 -23.53
C ILE A 236 5.78 4.11 -24.48
N GLN A 237 6.68 3.52 -25.27
CA GLN A 237 6.45 2.36 -26.11
C GLN A 237 7.39 1.24 -25.65
N LEU A 238 6.91 0.00 -25.60
CA LEU A 238 7.70 -1.15 -25.17
C LEU A 238 7.97 -2.08 -26.36
N PHE A 239 9.21 -2.50 -26.51
CA PHE A 239 9.67 -3.48 -27.48
C PHE A 239 10.23 -4.71 -26.74
N GLU A 240 10.09 -5.90 -27.33
CA GLU A 240 10.50 -7.15 -26.67
C GLU A 240 11.98 -7.16 -26.26
N ASP A 241 12.82 -6.50 -27.04
CA ASP A 241 14.28 -6.43 -26.89
C ASP A 241 14.83 -5.07 -27.39
N THR A 242 16.16 -4.93 -27.36
CA THR A 242 16.87 -3.72 -27.82
C THR A 242 17.06 -3.62 -29.33
N ASP A 243 16.80 -4.69 -30.08
CA ASP A 243 16.88 -4.66 -31.54
C ASP A 243 15.69 -3.87 -32.12
N GLY A 244 14.57 -3.85 -31.38
CA GLY A 244 13.43 -2.98 -31.67
C GLY A 244 12.54 -3.49 -32.80
N ASP A 245 12.68 -4.76 -33.18
CA ASP A 245 11.94 -5.39 -34.28
C ASP A 245 10.48 -5.69 -33.90
N ALA A 246 10.21 -5.96 -32.61
CA ALA A 246 8.90 -6.37 -32.11
C ALA A 246 8.34 -5.36 -31.10
N LEU A 247 7.40 -4.52 -31.55
CA LEU A 247 6.58 -3.67 -30.69
C LEU A 247 5.54 -4.52 -29.95
N MET A 248 5.43 -4.34 -28.63
CA MET A 248 4.50 -5.08 -27.78
C MET A 248 3.13 -4.39 -27.74
N ASP A 249 2.02 -5.16 -27.82
CA ASP A 249 0.67 -4.59 -27.68
C ASP A 249 0.30 -4.42 -26.20
N ASP A 250 -0.31 -3.29 -25.86
CA ASP A 250 -0.71 -2.95 -24.49
C ASP A 250 -1.59 -4.01 -23.81
N ASN A 251 -2.37 -4.77 -24.59
CA ASN A 251 -3.26 -5.81 -24.10
C ASN A 251 -2.58 -7.18 -23.98
N ASP A 252 -1.37 -7.34 -24.49
CA ASP A 252 -0.64 -8.61 -24.43
C ASP A 252 -0.36 -8.98 -22.98
N GLN A 253 -0.60 -10.26 -22.68
CA GLN A 253 -0.38 -10.86 -21.38
C GLN A 253 1.07 -11.28 -21.21
N LEU A 254 1.73 -10.75 -20.17
CA LEU A 254 3.10 -11.12 -19.82
C LEU A 254 3.09 -12.25 -18.80
N SER A 255 3.74 -13.34 -19.16
CA SER A 255 3.93 -14.50 -18.27
C SER A 255 5.05 -14.25 -17.25
N LEU A 256 4.98 -13.15 -16.48
CA LEU A 256 6.01 -12.73 -15.51
C LEU A 256 6.26 -13.75 -14.37
N LEU A 257 5.40 -14.76 -14.24
CA LEU A 257 5.54 -15.86 -13.29
C LEU A 257 6.16 -17.13 -13.92
N ALA A 258 6.32 -17.17 -15.24
CA ALA A 258 7.01 -18.26 -15.93
C ALA A 258 8.53 -18.23 -15.66
N GLN A 259 9.22 -19.28 -16.12
CA GLN A 259 10.68 -19.35 -16.01
C GLN A 259 11.38 -18.39 -16.97
N THR A 260 10.75 -18.11 -18.10
CA THR A 260 11.27 -17.25 -19.16
C THR A 260 10.18 -16.28 -19.58
N TYR A 261 10.55 -15.02 -19.77
CA TYR A 261 9.68 -13.92 -20.18
C TYR A 261 10.56 -12.80 -20.77
N PRO A 262 10.01 -11.88 -21.59
CA PRO A 262 10.78 -10.76 -22.12
C PRO A 262 11.46 -9.95 -21.01
N GLY A 263 12.74 -9.65 -21.16
CA GLY A 263 13.52 -8.94 -20.15
C GLY A 263 13.88 -9.76 -18.90
N CYS A 264 13.83 -11.10 -18.93
CA CYS A 264 14.19 -11.91 -17.77
C CYS A 264 15.71 -12.00 -17.50
N ALA A 265 16.55 -11.47 -18.40
CA ALA A 265 18.01 -11.45 -18.30
C ALA A 265 18.57 -10.05 -18.55
N GLU A 266 19.73 -9.75 -17.95
CA GLU A 266 20.40 -8.44 -18.06
C GLU A 266 20.91 -8.16 -19.48
N ASP A 267 21.39 -9.19 -20.17
CA ASP A 267 21.92 -9.11 -21.53
C ASP A 267 20.82 -9.00 -22.60
N ASP A 268 19.57 -9.26 -22.23
CA ASP A 268 18.41 -9.23 -23.14
C ASP A 268 17.24 -8.44 -22.51
N PRO A 269 17.40 -7.12 -22.32
CA PRO A 269 16.42 -6.28 -21.65
C PRO A 269 15.34 -5.79 -22.63
N ILE A 270 14.15 -5.51 -22.10
CA ILE A 270 13.08 -4.83 -22.84
C ILE A 270 13.53 -3.40 -23.20
N ALA A 271 13.31 -2.96 -24.44
CA ALA A 271 13.50 -1.55 -24.79
C ALA A 271 12.24 -0.73 -24.52
N VAL A 272 12.43 0.39 -23.82
CA VAL A 272 11.39 1.37 -23.49
C VAL A 272 11.72 2.67 -24.20
N VAL A 273 10.94 3.03 -25.21
CA VAL A 273 11.16 4.27 -25.98
C VAL A 273 10.24 5.36 -25.46
N CYS A 274 10.83 6.45 -24.98
CA CYS A 274 10.13 7.64 -24.52
C CYS A 274 9.98 8.65 -25.66
N GLU A 275 8.75 9.10 -25.89
CA GLU A 275 8.46 10.21 -26.79
C GLU A 275 8.67 11.54 -26.06
N ASP A 276 9.65 12.32 -26.52
CA ASP A 276 9.76 13.72 -26.13
C ASP A 276 8.61 14.51 -26.75
N GLU A 277 7.75 15.09 -25.90
CA GLU A 277 6.92 16.22 -26.33
C GLU A 277 7.87 17.41 -26.56
N PRO A 278 7.83 18.09 -27.72
CA PRO A 278 8.62 19.29 -27.89
C PRO A 278 8.21 20.28 -26.79
N PRO A 279 9.16 21.03 -26.18
CA PRO A 279 8.79 22.11 -25.30
C PRO A 279 7.85 23.02 -26.10
N SER A 280 6.62 23.16 -25.62
CA SER A 280 5.71 24.18 -26.12
C SER A 280 6.47 25.49 -26.04
N GLN A 281 6.71 26.10 -27.19
CA GLN A 281 7.38 27.39 -27.30
C GLN A 281 6.60 28.35 -26.39
N ALA A 282 7.18 28.68 -25.24
CA ALA A 282 6.79 29.83 -24.47
C ALA A 282 6.93 31.01 -25.44
N GLY A 283 5.79 31.63 -25.72
CA GLY A 283 5.61 32.60 -26.78
C GLY A 283 6.72 33.65 -26.81
N GLY A 284 7.20 33.92 -28.01
CA GLY A 284 7.87 35.17 -28.28
C GLY A 284 6.92 36.31 -27.96
N ASP A 285 7.31 37.15 -27.02
CA ASP A 285 6.86 38.53 -27.01
C ASP A 285 7.96 39.35 -27.67
N VAL A 286 7.65 39.72 -28.91
CA VAL A 286 8.32 40.77 -29.66
C VAL A 286 8.06 42.06 -28.89
N ILE A 287 9.10 42.68 -28.34
CA ILE A 287 9.05 44.09 -27.94
C ILE A 287 9.95 44.85 -28.91
N ASP A 288 9.41 45.14 -30.09
CA ASP A 288 9.77 46.35 -30.81
C ASP A 288 8.86 47.44 -30.26
N ASP A 289 9.44 48.44 -29.59
CA ASP A 289 9.17 49.83 -29.96
C ASP A 289 10.14 50.81 -29.31
N ALA A 290 10.68 51.64 -30.19
CA ALA A 290 11.62 52.73 -30.02
C ALA A 290 11.18 53.80 -29.02
N TRP A 291 12.14 54.39 -28.30
CA TRP A 291 12.13 55.82 -27.96
C TRP A 291 13.54 56.42 -28.10
N TRP A 292 13.66 57.42 -28.96
CA TRP A 292 14.78 58.35 -29.07
C TRP A 292 14.72 59.37 -27.92
N SER A 293 15.85 59.60 -27.23
CA SER A 293 16.45 60.91 -26.91
C SER A 293 17.68 60.73 -26.01
#